data_AF-A0A6A5KGX5-F1
#
_entry.id   AF-A0A6A5KGX5-F1
#
_cell.length_a   1.000
_cell.length_b   1.000
_cell.length_c   1.000
_cell.angle_alpha   90.00
_cell.angle_beta   90.00
_cell.angle_gamma   90.00
#
_symmetry.space_group_name_H-M   'P 1'
#
loop_
_entity.id
_entity.type
_entity.pdbx_description
1 polymer ?
#
loop_
_entity_poly.entity_id
_entity_poly.type
_entity_poly.pdbx_seq_one_letter_code
_entity_poly.pdbx_strand_id
1 'polypeptide(L)'
;MSAGNRKERRAKEATLGAQRTGSPFRPSNELEQDGVQMILKHPDFSGPKGKTLFQLAEERQRELDRANPEKRLVRVPASSPTTTGDVPAIGPLGDALFYSTSMAALHFTLDVIVYSQYREDIVWNEIVWRAAAPTPIFILLVYLTHVDFSHRFPLLRNAAFFVGSIVAGCYLAYLGNKYGYFHVMKAAPPVGTLWVWSVVEMSLPFAATSALAVLGYIWWNGLEFF
;
A
#
# COMPACT_ATOMS: atom_id res chain seq x y z
N MET A 1 52.34 29.68 -36.87
CA MET A 1 52.41 30.34 -35.55
C MET A 1 51.07 30.19 -34.83
N SER A 2 50.95 29.31 -33.82
CA SER A 2 49.86 29.33 -32.83
C SER A 2 50.20 28.37 -31.68
N ALA A 3 51.27 28.67 -30.95
CA ALA A 3 51.69 27.91 -29.75
C ALA A 3 51.51 28.70 -28.44
N GLY A 4 50.76 29.81 -28.47
CA GLY A 4 50.55 30.68 -27.30
C GLY A 4 49.47 30.19 -26.33
N ASN A 5 48.45 29.48 -26.82
CA ASN A 5 47.20 29.35 -26.07
C ASN A 5 47.15 28.18 -25.05
N ARG A 6 48.17 27.32 -25.01
CA ARG A 6 48.22 26.17 -24.09
C ARG A 6 48.95 26.49 -22.78
N LYS A 7 49.93 27.39 -22.81
CA LYS A 7 50.67 27.83 -21.61
C LYS A 7 49.82 28.78 -20.75
N GLU A 8 49.06 29.68 -21.36
CA GLU A 8 48.15 30.59 -20.63
C GLU A 8 47.02 29.85 -19.91
N ARG A 9 46.49 28.77 -20.52
CA ARG A 9 45.45 27.95 -19.89
C ARG A 9 45.95 27.21 -18.65
N ARG A 10 47.18 26.66 -18.70
CA ARG A 10 47.82 26.04 -17.52
C ARG A 10 48.17 27.06 -16.43
N ALA A 11 48.58 28.27 -16.81
CA ALA A 11 48.87 29.33 -15.84
C ALA A 11 47.59 29.78 -15.10
N LYS A 12 46.46 29.92 -15.81
CA LYS A 12 45.14 30.24 -15.23
C LYS A 12 44.61 29.12 -14.33
N GLU A 13 44.75 27.86 -14.73
CA GLU A 13 44.35 26.71 -13.89
C GLU A 13 45.23 26.59 -12.63
N ALA A 14 46.52 26.91 -12.72
CA ALA A 14 47.41 26.94 -11.56
C ALA A 14 47.11 28.10 -10.59
N THR A 15 46.72 29.29 -11.10
CA THR A 15 46.30 30.41 -10.24
C THR A 15 44.95 30.16 -9.57
N LEU A 16 44.01 29.52 -10.28
CA LEU A 16 42.71 29.11 -9.73
C LEU A 16 42.83 27.94 -8.73
N GLY A 17 43.80 27.05 -8.93
CA GLY A 17 44.13 25.97 -7.99
C GLY A 17 44.76 26.49 -6.70
N ALA A 18 45.63 27.50 -6.79
CA ALA A 18 46.27 28.13 -5.64
C ALA A 18 45.29 28.95 -4.77
N GLN A 19 44.18 29.44 -5.34
CA GLN A 19 43.10 30.10 -4.57
C GLN A 19 42.11 29.11 -3.93
N ARG A 20 42.15 27.83 -4.29
CA ARG A 20 41.23 26.78 -3.79
C ARG A 20 41.87 25.82 -2.79
N THR A 21 43.12 26.04 -2.40
CA THR A 21 43.64 25.46 -1.16
C THR A 21 43.00 26.21 -0.01
N GLY A 22 41.90 25.67 0.51
CA GLY A 22 41.21 26.17 1.68
C GLY A 22 42.21 26.46 2.79
N SER A 23 42.01 27.60 3.45
CA SER A 23 42.72 27.96 4.67
C SER A 23 42.83 26.73 5.57
N PRO A 24 44.03 26.32 6.02
CA PRO A 24 44.15 25.21 6.95
C PRO A 24 43.30 25.54 8.18
N PHE A 25 42.49 24.58 8.63
CA PHE A 25 41.67 24.70 9.83
C PHE A 25 42.56 25.22 10.97
N ARG A 26 42.42 26.50 11.31
CA ARG A 26 43.07 27.13 12.44
C ARG A 26 42.07 27.02 13.59
N PRO A 27 42.33 26.23 14.63
CA PRO A 27 41.50 26.27 15.82
C PRO A 27 41.69 27.65 16.46
N SER A 28 40.74 28.56 16.22
CA SER A 28 40.65 29.82 16.94
C SER A 28 39.83 29.59 18.21
N ASN A 29 40.30 30.14 19.32
CA ASN A 29 39.58 30.11 20.60
C ASN A 29 38.48 31.20 20.65
N GLU A 30 38.32 31.95 19.57
CA GLU A 30 37.31 32.99 19.40
C GLU A 30 36.16 32.43 18.57
N LEU A 31 34.94 32.64 19.06
CA LEU A 31 33.71 32.24 18.38
C LEU A 31 33.55 33.11 17.12
N GLU A 32 33.73 32.50 15.95
CA GLU A 32 33.52 33.15 14.67
C GLU A 32 32.06 33.60 14.55
N GLN A 33 31.83 34.92 14.43
CA GLN A 33 30.49 35.51 14.42
C GLN A 33 29.60 34.92 13.32
N ASP A 34 30.17 34.57 12.17
CA ASP A 34 29.44 33.94 11.07
C ASP A 34 28.99 32.52 11.42
N GLY A 35 29.81 31.76 12.17
CA GLY A 35 29.44 30.44 12.69
C GLY A 35 28.32 30.53 13.73
N VAL A 36 28.38 31.51 14.63
CA VAL A 36 27.32 31.77 15.62
C VAL A 36 26.02 32.19 14.93
N GLN A 37 26.09 33.07 13.93
CA GLN A 37 24.93 33.46 13.13
C GLN A 37 24.36 32.28 12.32
N MET A 38 25.21 31.38 11.83
CA MET A 38 24.76 30.16 11.15
C MET A 38 24.04 29.19 12.11
N ILE A 39 24.52 29.05 13.35
CA ILE A 39 23.88 28.23 14.40
C ILE A 39 22.53 28.84 14.84
N LEU A 40 22.43 30.17 14.88
CA LEU A 40 21.22 30.90 15.28
C LEU A 40 20.21 31.11 14.14
N LYS A 41 20.56 30.74 12.90
CA LYS A 41 19.67 30.94 11.75
C LYS A 41 18.56 29.90 11.77
N HIS A 42 17.34 30.34 12.04
CA HIS A 42 16.17 29.48 11.92
C HIS A 42 15.99 29.01 10.47
N PRO A 43 15.52 27.77 10.23
CA PRO A 43 15.14 27.30 8.91
C PRO A 43 14.13 28.26 8.29
N ASP A 44 14.37 28.70 7.07
CA ASP A 44 13.42 29.52 6.33
C ASP A 44 12.21 28.64 5.96
N PHE A 45 11.10 28.83 6.68
CA PHE A 45 9.82 28.15 6.42
C PHE A 45 9.02 28.84 5.30
N SER A 46 9.58 29.85 4.61
CA SER A 46 8.91 30.38 3.44
C SER A 46 8.71 29.28 2.40
N GLY A 47 7.48 29.20 1.90
CA GLY A 47 7.11 28.24 0.87
C GLY A 47 8.01 28.38 -0.37
N PRO A 48 8.03 27.35 -1.24
CA PRO A 48 8.89 27.36 -2.42
C PRO A 48 8.71 28.64 -3.24
N LYS A 49 9.79 29.41 -3.40
CA LYS A 49 9.81 30.69 -4.13
C LYS A 49 9.69 30.52 -5.66
N GLY A 50 9.58 29.28 -6.14
CA GLY A 50 9.45 28.93 -7.55
C GLY A 50 8.40 27.85 -7.75
N LYS A 51 8.23 27.42 -9.01
CA LYS A 51 7.26 26.39 -9.38
C LYS A 51 7.47 25.13 -8.54
N THR A 52 6.40 24.61 -7.95
CA THR A 52 6.45 23.36 -7.21
C THR A 52 6.69 22.19 -8.18
N LEU A 53 7.23 21.07 -7.67
CA LEU A 53 7.42 19.87 -8.52
C LEU A 53 6.10 19.40 -9.14
N PHE A 54 4.98 19.59 -8.45
CA PHE A 54 3.65 19.33 -8.97
C PHE A 54 3.29 20.23 -10.16
N GLN A 55 3.58 21.53 -10.06
CA GLN A 55 3.33 22.48 -11.15
C GLN A 55 4.22 22.18 -12.36
N LEU A 56 5.48 21.80 -12.14
CA LEU A 56 6.39 21.43 -13.23
C LEU A 56 5.97 20.11 -13.90
N ALA A 57 5.50 19.13 -13.13
CA ALA A 57 4.96 17.89 -13.65
C ALA A 57 3.69 18.14 -14.48
N GLU A 58 2.79 19.01 -14.00
CA GLU A 58 1.58 19.38 -14.72
C GLU A 58 1.89 20.14 -16.03
N GLU A 59 2.85 21.06 -16.02
CA GLU A 59 3.30 21.74 -17.24
C GLU A 59 3.86 20.76 -18.28
N ARG A 60 4.73 19.84 -17.85
CA ARG A 60 5.28 18.80 -18.74
C ARG A 60 4.17 17.88 -19.28
N GLN A 61 3.18 17.54 -18.46
CA GLN A 61 2.05 16.73 -18.90
C GLN A 61 1.22 17.47 -19.97
N ARG A 62 0.97 18.76 -19.78
CA ARG A 62 0.27 19.62 -20.78
C ARG A 62 1.06 19.74 -22.08
N GLU A 63 2.38 19.82 -22.02
CA GLU A 63 3.25 19.82 -23.20
C GLU A 63 3.20 18.49 -23.95
N LEU A 64 3.23 17.36 -23.23
CA LEU A 64 3.09 16.03 -23.82
C LEU A 64 1.72 15.82 -24.47
N ASP A 65 0.66 16.30 -23.83
CA ASP A 65 -0.71 16.24 -24.35
C ASP A 65 -0.86 17.06 -25.65
N ARG A 66 -0.17 18.21 -25.73
CA ARG A 66 -0.14 19.06 -26.93
C ARG A 66 0.70 18.42 -28.05
N ALA A 67 1.80 17.75 -27.71
CA ALA A 67 2.70 17.13 -28.66
C ALA A 67 2.18 15.79 -29.22
N ASN A 68 1.32 15.08 -28.49
CA ASN A 68 0.89 13.74 -28.88
C ASN A 68 -0.61 13.48 -28.54
N PRO A 69 -1.55 14.16 -29.21
CA PRO A 69 -2.97 14.05 -28.93
C PRO A 69 -3.55 12.64 -29.17
N GLU A 70 -2.90 11.81 -30.00
CA GLU A 70 -3.33 10.43 -30.29
C GLU A 70 -3.02 9.46 -29.13
N LYS A 71 -1.98 9.71 -28.33
CA LYS A 71 -1.71 8.89 -27.12
C LYS A 71 -2.79 9.03 -26.06
N ARG A 72 -3.62 10.07 -26.14
CA ARG A 72 -4.81 10.24 -25.29
C ARG A 72 -5.90 9.20 -25.58
N LEU A 73 -5.91 8.60 -26.78
CA LEU A 73 -6.86 7.54 -27.16
C LEU A 73 -6.51 6.19 -26.50
N VAL A 74 -5.25 5.98 -26.12
CA VAL A 74 -4.85 4.95 -25.15
C VAL A 74 -5.06 5.52 -23.75
N ARG A 75 -6.34 5.69 -23.44
CA ARG A 75 -6.84 6.50 -22.33
C ARG A 75 -6.41 5.94 -20.97
N VAL A 76 -5.56 6.69 -20.26
CA VAL A 76 -5.64 6.80 -18.80
C VAL A 76 -6.97 7.50 -18.49
N PRO A 77 -7.89 6.88 -17.73
CA PRO A 77 -9.13 7.55 -17.38
C PRO A 77 -8.82 8.73 -16.46
N ALA A 78 -9.22 9.92 -16.89
CA ALA A 78 -9.29 11.10 -16.04
C ALA A 78 -10.23 10.79 -14.86
N SER A 79 -9.65 10.53 -13.69
CA SER A 79 -10.36 10.49 -12.43
C SER A 79 -10.51 11.91 -11.89
N SER A 80 -11.74 12.22 -11.50
CA SER A 80 -12.16 13.41 -10.77
C SER A 80 -11.28 13.67 -9.55
N PRO A 81 -11.17 14.92 -9.05
CA PRO A 81 -10.36 15.22 -7.88
C PRO A 81 -11.10 14.75 -6.62
N THR A 82 -10.94 13.48 -6.27
CA THR A 82 -11.21 13.01 -4.92
C THR A 82 -9.88 12.90 -4.20
N THR A 83 -9.81 13.65 -3.12
CA THR A 83 -8.73 13.77 -2.14
C THR A 83 -8.06 12.44 -1.77
N THR A 84 -6.76 12.55 -1.49
CA THR A 84 -5.81 11.60 -0.88
C THR A 84 -5.24 10.48 -1.76
N GLY A 85 -3.99 10.66 -2.21
CA GLY A 85 -2.97 9.61 -2.09
C GLY A 85 -2.64 8.70 -3.28
N ASP A 86 -3.30 8.80 -4.43
CA ASP A 86 -3.11 7.80 -5.49
C ASP A 86 -1.95 8.12 -6.43
N VAL A 87 -0.76 7.61 -6.09
CA VAL A 87 0.20 7.14 -7.10
C VAL A 87 -0.58 6.12 -7.95
N PRO A 88 -0.52 6.14 -9.30
CA PRO A 88 -1.18 5.10 -10.09
C PRO A 88 -0.57 3.77 -9.65
N ALA A 89 -1.34 3.02 -8.86
CA ALA A 89 -0.97 1.68 -8.46
C ALA A 89 -0.78 0.87 -9.75
N ILE A 90 -0.03 -0.22 -9.69
CA ILE A 90 0.52 -1.02 -10.80
C ILE A 90 -0.54 -1.60 -11.78
N GLY A 91 -1.78 -1.13 -11.72
CA GLY A 91 -2.98 -1.59 -12.39
C GLY A 91 -3.75 -2.55 -11.48
N PRO A 92 -4.93 -3.02 -11.92
CA PRO A 92 -5.72 -3.99 -11.16
C PRO A 92 -4.94 -5.26 -10.77
N LEU A 93 -3.93 -5.63 -11.57
CA LEU A 93 -3.02 -6.74 -11.27
C LEU A 93 -2.06 -6.41 -10.12
N GLY A 94 -1.52 -5.19 -10.09
CA GLY A 94 -0.68 -4.71 -8.98
C GLY A 94 -1.45 -4.69 -7.67
N ASP A 95 -2.65 -4.12 -7.70
CA ASP A 95 -3.55 -4.07 -6.55
C ASP A 95 -3.88 -5.47 -6.06
N ALA A 96 -4.20 -6.39 -6.98
CA ALA A 96 -4.44 -7.79 -6.65
C ALA A 96 -3.25 -8.44 -5.93
N LEU A 97 -2.02 -8.20 -6.38
CA LEU A 97 -0.83 -8.75 -5.74
C LEU A 97 -0.59 -8.15 -4.34
N PHE A 98 -0.77 -6.84 -4.17
CA PHE A 98 -0.59 -6.19 -2.87
C PHE A 98 -1.63 -6.65 -1.85
N TYR A 99 -2.92 -6.63 -2.22
CA TYR A 99 -4.00 -7.08 -1.35
C TYR A 99 -3.92 -8.58 -1.05
N SER A 100 -3.63 -9.42 -2.05
CA SER A 100 -3.47 -10.86 -1.83
C SER A 100 -2.28 -11.20 -0.93
N THR A 101 -1.22 -10.40 -0.92
CA THR A 101 -0.09 -10.56 0.02
C THR A 101 -0.57 -10.37 1.46
N SER A 102 -1.35 -9.32 1.73
CA SER A 102 -1.95 -9.07 3.04
C SER A 102 -2.96 -10.16 3.44
N MET A 103 -3.79 -10.63 2.50
CA MET A 103 -4.71 -11.74 2.74
C MET A 103 -3.99 -13.05 3.02
N ALA A 104 -2.89 -13.34 2.32
CA ALA A 104 -2.07 -14.53 2.55
C ALA A 104 -1.41 -14.48 3.93
N ALA A 105 -0.92 -13.31 4.35
CA ALA A 105 -0.39 -13.13 5.70
C ALA A 105 -1.48 -13.36 6.77
N LEU A 106 -2.67 -12.78 6.59
CA LEU A 106 -3.80 -13.00 7.49
C LEU A 106 -4.21 -14.48 7.55
N HIS A 107 -4.32 -15.14 6.39
CA HIS A 107 -4.62 -16.56 6.29
C HIS A 107 -3.60 -17.41 7.06
N PHE A 108 -2.32 -17.16 6.83
CA PHE A 108 -1.23 -17.85 7.53
C PHE A 108 -1.31 -17.63 9.04
N THR A 109 -1.56 -16.38 9.49
CA THR A 109 -1.71 -16.10 10.93
C THR A 109 -2.92 -16.80 11.54
N LEU A 110 -4.06 -16.84 10.84
CA LEU A 110 -5.24 -17.57 11.32
C LEU A 110 -4.96 -19.07 11.40
N ASP A 111 -4.26 -19.65 10.42
CA ASP A 111 -3.89 -21.06 10.42
C ASP A 111 -3.00 -21.40 11.62
N VAL A 112 -1.98 -20.59 11.90
CA VAL A 112 -1.10 -20.74 13.08
C VAL A 112 -1.88 -20.60 14.39
N ILE A 113 -2.77 -19.61 14.49
CA ILE A 113 -3.57 -19.37 15.69
C ILE A 113 -4.49 -20.55 15.96
N VAL A 114 -5.20 -21.04 14.96
CA VAL A 114 -6.18 -22.13 15.13
C VAL A 114 -5.48 -23.43 15.54
N TYR A 115 -4.32 -23.76 14.95
CA TYR A 115 -3.53 -24.91 15.40
C TYR A 115 -3.05 -24.76 16.85
N SER A 116 -2.63 -23.54 17.22
CA SER A 116 -2.21 -23.23 18.58
C SER A 116 -3.38 -23.31 19.58
N GLN A 117 -4.60 -22.94 19.18
CA GLN A 117 -5.81 -23.03 20.01
C GLN A 117 -6.18 -24.47 20.36
N TYR A 118 -5.98 -25.40 19.42
CA TYR A 118 -6.27 -26.83 19.63
C TYR A 118 -5.08 -27.62 20.18
N ARG A 119 -3.94 -26.96 20.46
CA ARG A 119 -2.69 -27.60 20.94
C ARG A 119 -2.19 -28.72 20.02
N GLU A 120 -2.36 -28.56 18.72
CA GLU A 120 -1.84 -29.49 17.72
C GLU A 120 -0.36 -29.17 17.40
N ASP A 121 0.45 -30.18 17.10
CA ASP A 121 1.85 -29.99 16.74
C ASP A 121 1.97 -29.24 15.39
N ILE A 122 2.76 -28.16 15.40
CA ILE A 122 2.94 -27.26 14.26
C ILE A 122 3.99 -27.85 13.31
N VAL A 123 3.52 -28.55 12.27
CA VAL A 123 4.36 -28.96 11.15
C VAL A 123 4.49 -27.81 10.16
N TRP A 124 5.54 -27.01 10.28
CA TRP A 124 5.75 -25.79 9.49
C TRP A 124 5.66 -26.00 7.98
N ASN A 125 6.22 -27.09 7.46
CA ASN A 125 6.17 -27.37 6.02
C ASN A 125 4.73 -27.55 5.52
N GLU A 126 3.88 -28.22 6.29
CA GLU A 126 2.47 -28.43 5.95
C GLU A 126 1.68 -27.14 6.05
N ILE A 127 1.89 -26.35 7.10
CA ILE A 127 1.21 -25.06 7.32
C ILE A 127 1.57 -24.09 6.20
N VAL A 128 2.84 -23.97 5.82
CA VAL A 128 3.26 -23.06 4.74
C VAL A 128 2.63 -23.46 3.41
N TRP A 129 2.66 -24.75 3.05
CA TRP A 129 2.04 -25.21 1.81
C TRP A 129 0.51 -25.07 1.80
N ARG A 130 -0.12 -25.41 2.92
CA ARG A 130 -1.57 -25.22 3.09
C ARG A 130 -1.95 -23.74 3.08
N ALA A 131 -1.12 -22.87 3.62
CA ALA A 131 -1.32 -21.43 3.60
C ALA A 131 -1.13 -20.82 2.20
N ALA A 132 -0.20 -21.37 1.42
CA ALA A 132 0.09 -20.92 0.06
C ALA A 132 -0.92 -21.41 -0.98
N ALA A 133 -1.54 -22.59 -0.77
CA ALA A 133 -2.46 -23.18 -1.74
C ALA A 133 -3.68 -22.29 -2.09
N PRO A 134 -4.30 -21.54 -1.14
CA PRO A 134 -5.39 -20.61 -1.44
C PRO A 134 -4.95 -19.27 -2.03
N THR A 135 -3.68 -18.88 -1.91
CA THR A 135 -3.16 -17.60 -2.43
C THR A 135 -3.53 -17.28 -3.89
N PRO A 136 -3.42 -18.20 -4.88
CA PRO A 136 -3.87 -17.92 -6.24
C PRO A 136 -5.37 -17.60 -6.33
N ILE A 137 -6.18 -18.20 -5.47
CA ILE A 137 -7.63 -17.92 -5.40
C ILE A 137 -7.84 -16.51 -4.84
N PHE A 138 -7.09 -16.10 -3.82
CA PHE A 138 -7.14 -14.72 -3.31
C PHE A 138 -6.71 -13.70 -4.37
N ILE A 139 -5.62 -13.96 -5.10
CA ILE A 139 -5.20 -13.11 -6.22
C ILE A 139 -6.32 -12.96 -7.24
N LEU A 140 -6.94 -14.07 -7.66
CA LEU A 140 -8.02 -14.06 -8.64
C LEU A 140 -9.24 -13.29 -8.12
N LEU A 141 -9.68 -13.55 -6.89
CA LEU A 141 -10.83 -12.89 -6.29
C LEU A 141 -10.62 -11.38 -6.20
N VAL A 142 -9.47 -10.96 -5.68
CA VAL A 142 -9.14 -9.54 -5.56
C VAL A 142 -9.01 -8.89 -6.93
N TYR A 143 -8.37 -9.55 -7.90
CA TYR A 143 -8.28 -9.05 -9.27
C TYR A 143 -9.68 -8.80 -9.86
N LEU A 144 -10.58 -9.79 -9.76
CA LEU A 144 -11.95 -9.65 -10.27
C LEU A 144 -12.71 -8.51 -9.61
N THR A 145 -12.48 -8.24 -8.32
CA THR A 145 -13.18 -7.18 -7.59
C THR A 145 -12.58 -5.79 -7.82
N HIS A 146 -11.31 -5.69 -8.24
CA HIS A 146 -10.58 -4.45 -8.50
C HIS A 146 -10.50 -4.08 -10.00
N VAL A 147 -11.02 -4.92 -10.91
CA VAL A 147 -11.15 -4.55 -12.32
C VAL A 147 -12.20 -3.44 -12.49
N ASP A 148 -11.98 -2.53 -13.44
CA ASP A 148 -12.86 -1.38 -13.73
C ASP A 148 -14.35 -1.76 -13.88
N PHE A 149 -14.61 -2.98 -14.39
CA PHE A 149 -15.95 -3.53 -14.52
C PHE A 149 -16.70 -3.64 -13.18
N SER A 150 -16.01 -4.07 -12.12
CA SER A 150 -16.57 -4.18 -10.76
C SER A 150 -16.90 -2.80 -10.18
N HIS A 151 -16.03 -1.81 -10.41
CA HIS A 151 -16.25 -0.43 -9.97
C HIS A 151 -17.41 0.26 -10.70
N ARG A 152 -17.79 -0.21 -11.89
CA ARG A 152 -18.94 0.32 -12.64
C ARG A 152 -20.29 0.08 -11.94
N PHE A 153 -20.40 -0.97 -11.13
CA PHE A 153 -21.64 -1.34 -10.43
C PHE A 153 -21.40 -1.44 -8.91
N PRO A 154 -21.19 -0.30 -8.23
CA PRO A 154 -20.79 -0.28 -6.81
C PRO A 154 -21.84 -0.88 -5.88
N LEU A 155 -23.13 -0.81 -6.23
CA LEU A 155 -24.21 -1.42 -5.45
C LEU A 155 -24.14 -2.95 -5.48
N LEU A 156 -23.91 -3.54 -6.66
CA LEU A 156 -23.80 -5.00 -6.81
C LEU A 156 -22.57 -5.52 -6.09
N ARG A 157 -21.44 -4.79 -6.19
CA ARG A 157 -20.21 -5.11 -5.45
C ARG A 157 -20.45 -5.11 -3.94
N ASN A 158 -21.01 -4.03 -3.40
CA ASN A 158 -21.33 -3.95 -1.97
C ASN A 158 -22.31 -5.04 -1.53
N ALA A 159 -23.34 -5.35 -2.34
CA ALA A 159 -24.27 -6.43 -2.03
C ALA A 159 -23.59 -7.80 -2.02
N ALA A 160 -22.67 -8.07 -2.96
CA ALA A 160 -21.91 -9.32 -3.00
C ALA A 160 -21.03 -9.48 -1.75
N PHE A 161 -20.30 -8.44 -1.33
CA PHE A 161 -19.51 -8.47 -0.11
C PHE A 161 -20.37 -8.53 1.16
N PHE A 162 -21.53 -7.87 1.17
CA PHE A 162 -22.48 -7.95 2.27
C PHE A 162 -23.00 -9.38 2.48
N VAL A 163 -23.49 -10.03 1.41
CA VAL A 163 -23.94 -11.42 1.46
C VAL A 163 -22.79 -12.35 1.81
N GLY A 164 -21.62 -12.18 1.18
CA GLY A 164 -20.43 -12.97 1.45
C GLY A 164 -19.99 -12.89 2.91
N SER A 165 -20.04 -11.68 3.50
CA SER A 165 -19.70 -11.46 4.90
C SER A 165 -20.68 -12.15 5.86
N ILE A 166 -22.00 -12.07 5.60
CA ILE A 166 -23.00 -12.75 6.43
C ILE A 166 -22.81 -14.26 6.34
N VAL A 167 -22.70 -14.81 5.13
CA VAL A 167 -22.53 -16.26 4.93
C VAL A 167 -21.25 -16.75 5.59
N ALA A 168 -20.12 -16.07 5.39
CA ALA A 168 -18.84 -16.47 5.98
C ALA A 168 -18.85 -16.36 7.52
N GLY A 169 -19.41 -15.28 8.07
CA GLY A 169 -19.52 -15.07 9.51
C GLY A 169 -20.44 -16.10 10.18
N CYS A 170 -21.63 -16.34 9.62
CA CYS A 170 -22.55 -17.37 10.11
C CYS A 170 -21.96 -18.78 9.98
N TYR A 171 -21.25 -19.06 8.88
CA TYR A 171 -20.59 -20.34 8.68
C TYR A 171 -19.46 -20.56 9.69
N LEU A 172 -18.66 -19.55 10.04
CA LEU A 172 -17.64 -19.68 11.10
C LEU A 172 -18.25 -19.93 12.47
N ALA A 173 -19.32 -19.23 12.82
CA ALA A 173 -20.05 -19.47 14.06
C ALA A 173 -20.58 -20.90 14.13
N TYR A 174 -21.20 -21.36 13.04
CA TYR A 174 -21.68 -22.73 12.91
C TYR A 174 -20.54 -23.76 12.95
N LEU A 175 -19.42 -23.44 12.29
CA LEU A 175 -18.24 -24.29 12.18
C LEU A 175 -17.66 -24.61 13.57
N GLY A 176 -17.40 -23.58 14.37
CA GLY A 176 -16.82 -23.76 15.71
C GLY A 176 -17.74 -24.41 16.73
N ASN A 177 -19.07 -24.34 16.53
CA ASN A 177 -20.06 -24.90 17.46
C ASN A 177 -20.49 -26.34 17.12
N LYS A 178 -20.47 -26.74 15.83
CA LYS A 178 -21.07 -28.01 15.37
C LYS A 178 -20.09 -29.02 14.80
N TYR A 179 -18.93 -28.60 14.32
CA TYR A 179 -17.97 -29.53 13.73
C TYR A 179 -16.84 -29.89 14.70
N GLY A 180 -16.27 -31.07 14.47
CA GLY A 180 -15.06 -31.49 15.17
C GLY A 180 -13.87 -30.61 14.84
N TYR A 181 -12.96 -30.50 15.81
CA TYR A 181 -11.80 -29.61 15.79
C TYR A 181 -10.97 -29.69 14.49
N PHE A 182 -10.72 -30.88 13.94
CA PHE A 182 -9.94 -31.05 12.69
C PHE A 182 -10.58 -30.37 11.47
N HIS A 183 -11.91 -30.35 11.40
CA HIS A 183 -12.62 -29.65 10.33
C HIS A 183 -12.55 -28.14 10.52
N VAL A 184 -12.65 -27.67 11.78
CA VAL A 184 -12.48 -26.25 12.13
C VAL A 184 -11.08 -25.78 11.74
N MET A 185 -10.04 -26.56 12.07
CA MET A 185 -8.65 -26.21 11.74
C MET A 185 -8.40 -25.98 10.25
N LYS A 186 -9.05 -26.75 9.38
CA LYS A 186 -8.83 -26.64 7.92
C LYS A 186 -9.74 -25.60 7.25
N ALA A 187 -10.95 -25.41 7.76
CA ALA A 187 -11.93 -24.53 7.13
C ALA A 187 -11.93 -23.11 7.71
N ALA A 188 -11.63 -22.92 9.00
CA ALA A 188 -11.71 -21.62 9.65
C ALA A 188 -10.71 -20.59 9.10
N PRO A 189 -9.43 -20.93 8.84
CA PRO A 189 -8.47 -19.94 8.33
C PRO A 189 -8.88 -19.31 6.99
N PRO A 190 -9.18 -20.07 5.90
CA PRO A 190 -9.54 -19.46 4.62
C PRO A 190 -10.88 -18.73 4.68
N VAL A 191 -11.87 -19.26 5.41
CA VAL A 191 -13.18 -18.60 5.57
C VAL A 191 -13.05 -17.32 6.39
N GLY A 192 -12.25 -17.32 7.45
CA GLY A 192 -11.96 -16.14 8.26
C GLY A 192 -11.30 -15.04 7.46
N THR A 193 -10.34 -15.38 6.60
CA THR A 193 -9.73 -14.42 5.68
C THR A 193 -10.76 -13.80 4.74
N LEU A 194 -11.62 -14.62 4.12
CA LEU A 194 -12.66 -14.11 3.23
C LEU A 194 -13.70 -13.26 3.96
N TRP A 195 -14.02 -13.60 5.21
CA TRP A 195 -14.94 -12.83 6.03
C TRP A 195 -14.39 -11.43 6.34
N VAL A 196 -13.16 -11.37 6.87
CA VAL A 196 -12.50 -10.09 7.19
C VAL A 196 -12.33 -9.24 5.94
N TRP A 197 -11.86 -9.84 4.83
CA TRP A 197 -11.72 -9.14 3.56
C TRP A 197 -13.06 -8.57 3.07
N SER A 198 -14.15 -9.35 3.15
CA SER A 198 -15.48 -8.88 2.74
C SER A 198 -15.97 -7.70 3.59
N VAL A 199 -15.67 -7.69 4.90
CA VAL A 199 -16.02 -6.59 5.80
C VAL A 199 -15.23 -5.32 5.49
N VAL A 200 -13.94 -5.46 5.19
CA VAL A 200 -13.05 -4.32 4.89
C VAL A 200 -13.40 -3.68 3.53
N GLU A 201 -13.81 -4.48 2.55
CA GLU A 201 -14.06 -4.02 1.18
C GLU A 201 -15.44 -3.37 0.99
N MET A 202 -16.40 -3.62 1.89
CA MET A 202 -17.73 -3.01 1.83
C MET A 202 -17.79 -1.69 2.59
N SER A 203 -18.78 -0.86 2.28
CA SER A 203 -18.98 0.40 3.01
C SER A 203 -19.38 0.17 4.48
N LEU A 204 -18.94 1.08 5.36
CA LEU A 204 -19.13 1.02 6.81
C LEU A 204 -20.56 0.69 7.28
N PRO A 205 -21.65 1.28 6.74
CA PRO A 205 -22.99 0.92 7.19
C PRO A 205 -23.34 -0.54 6.88
N PHE A 206 -22.97 -1.04 5.70
CA PHE A 206 -23.20 -2.45 5.35
C PHE A 206 -22.39 -3.38 6.26
N ALA A 207 -21.13 -3.03 6.55
CA ALA A 207 -20.28 -3.79 7.47
C ALA A 207 -20.87 -3.87 8.89
N ALA A 208 -21.38 -2.75 9.41
CA ALA A 208 -22.04 -2.73 10.71
C ALA A 208 -23.31 -3.61 10.70
N THR A 209 -24.13 -3.51 9.65
CA THR A 209 -25.34 -4.33 9.53
C THR A 209 -25.05 -5.82 9.33
N SER A 210 -23.98 -6.19 8.62
CA SER A 210 -23.61 -7.60 8.44
C SER A 210 -23.12 -8.20 9.75
N ALA A 211 -22.35 -7.46 10.54
CA ALA A 211 -21.93 -7.88 11.88
C ALA A 211 -23.14 -8.09 12.79
N LEU A 212 -24.11 -7.16 12.80
CA LEU A 212 -25.36 -7.32 13.55
C LEU A 212 -26.16 -8.54 13.08
N ALA A 213 -26.22 -8.80 11.78
CA ALA A 213 -26.90 -9.98 11.24
C ALA A 213 -26.24 -11.29 11.71
N VAL A 214 -24.90 -11.36 11.72
CA VAL A 214 -24.17 -12.52 12.24
C VAL A 214 -24.40 -12.71 13.73
N LEU A 215 -24.37 -11.63 14.53
CA LEU A 215 -24.69 -11.68 15.96
C LEU A 215 -26.12 -12.15 16.21
N GLY A 216 -27.08 -11.63 15.44
CA GLY A 216 -28.48 -12.05 15.49
C GLY A 216 -28.65 -13.54 15.15
N TYR A 217 -27.90 -14.04 14.17
CA TYR A 217 -27.88 -15.46 13.81
C TYR A 217 -27.33 -16.35 14.94
N ILE A 218 -26.24 -15.94 15.58
CA ILE A 218 -25.65 -16.65 16.73
C ILE A 218 -26.68 -16.75 17.86
N TRP A 219 -27.30 -15.60 18.20
CA TRP A 219 -28.30 -15.53 19.26
C TRP A 219 -29.54 -16.36 18.96
N TRP A 220 -30.08 -16.29 17.73
CA TRP A 220 -31.27 -17.05 17.32
C TRP A 220 -31.06 -18.56 17.41
N ASN A 221 -29.88 -19.05 17.03
CA ASN A 221 -29.56 -20.47 17.05
C ASN A 221 -29.04 -20.97 18.41
N GLY A 222 -28.93 -20.08 19.41
CA GLY A 222 -28.38 -20.42 20.73
C GLY A 222 -26.95 -20.95 20.65
N LEU A 223 -26.16 -20.47 19.69
CA LEU A 223 -24.75 -20.83 19.56
C LEU A 223 -23.95 -20.14 20.66
N GLU A 224 -22.93 -20.82 21.20
CA GLU A 224 -22.08 -20.23 22.21
C GLU A 224 -21.14 -19.20 21.57
N PHE A 225 -20.98 -18.07 22.26
CA PHE A 225 -19.90 -17.13 21.98
C PHE A 225 -18.64 -17.76 22.59
N PHE A 226 -17.68 -18.08 21.70
CA PHE A 226 -16.44 -18.80 21.99
C PHE A 226 -15.70 -18.33 23.25
#